data_AF-A0A379AY11-F1
#
_entry.id   AF-A0A379AY11-F1
#
_cell.length_a   1.000
_cell.length_b   1.000
_cell.length_c   1.000
_cell.angle_alpha   90.00
_cell.angle_beta   90.00
_cell.angle_gamma   90.00
#
_symmetry.space_group_name_H-M   'P 1'
#
loop_
_entity.id
_entity.type
_entity.pdbx_description
1 polymer ?
#
loop_
_entity_poly.entity_id
_entity_poly.type
_entity_poly.pdbx_seq_one_letter_code
_entity_poly.pdbx_strand_id
1 'polypeptide(L)'
;MKAQKGIVTLTLLLLLSSLLMIAMLFNQEELHFYRAMNAQQKYYAENDVALLPISRQNLQQECEKLPLDYADSVYRLEFKNPTKKHRTFDEPAHFAWCERISLFQKMPSRGISAGEFSQYFDPAITLLFAKFLQQENISQYPLYWFSEREKHWEINGNIYAVIVAEGDLTLSGKGEIRGAVITQGLLHQGENVKLVYNKKTLQEVVQAYRFWRLAKRSWYDFEPL
;
A
#
# COMPACT_ATOMS: atom_id res chain seq x y z
N MET A 1 63.02 -2.68 60.08
CA MET A 1 62.23 -1.71 59.27
C MET A 1 61.85 -2.16 57.85
N LYS A 2 62.62 -3.00 57.12
CA LYS A 2 62.24 -3.44 55.75
C LYS A 2 61.02 -4.37 55.72
N ALA A 3 60.93 -5.34 56.64
CA ALA A 3 59.81 -6.28 56.72
C ALA A 3 58.46 -5.61 57.05
N GLN A 4 58.45 -4.63 57.97
CA GLN A 4 57.23 -3.88 58.31
C GLN A 4 56.69 -3.04 57.14
N LYS A 5 57.58 -2.44 56.34
CA LYS A 5 57.17 -1.73 55.11
C LYS A 5 56.54 -2.67 54.08
N GLY A 6 57.11 -3.87 53.91
CA GLY A 6 56.57 -4.91 53.03
C GLY A 6 55.20 -5.43 53.47
N ILE A 7 55.01 -5.63 54.78
CA ILE A 7 53.71 -6.05 55.35
C ILE A 7 52.65 -4.96 55.13
N VAL A 8 52.98 -3.68 55.37
CA VAL A 8 52.05 -2.56 55.17
C VAL A 8 51.63 -2.44 53.70
N THR A 9 52.56 -2.60 52.75
CA THR A 9 52.23 -2.60 51.31
C THR A 9 51.35 -3.79 50.92
N LEU A 10 51.59 -4.97 51.50
CA LEU A 10 50.81 -6.16 51.22
C LEU A 10 49.38 -6.04 51.77
N THR A 11 49.23 -5.54 53.00
CA THR A 11 47.91 -5.29 53.61
C THR A 11 47.13 -4.23 52.84
N LEU A 12 47.80 -3.17 52.37
CA LEU A 12 47.17 -2.13 51.55
C LEU A 12 46.69 -2.70 50.21
N LEU A 13 47.51 -3.50 49.53
CA LEU A 13 47.14 -4.20 48.30
C LEU A 13 45.95 -5.14 48.48
N LEU A 14 45.93 -5.91 49.57
CA LEU A 14 44.82 -6.80 49.90
C LEU A 14 43.53 -6.01 50.12
N LEU A 15 43.58 -4.93 50.91
CA LEU A 15 42.45 -4.04 51.14
C LEU A 15 41.93 -3.43 49.83
N LEU A 16 42.84 -2.91 49.00
CA LEU A 16 42.49 -2.32 47.71
C LEU A 16 41.85 -3.34 46.78
N SER A 17 42.38 -4.57 46.72
CA SER A 17 41.81 -5.65 45.90
C SER A 17 40.43 -6.08 46.39
N SER A 18 40.21 -6.11 47.72
CA SER A 18 38.91 -6.45 48.30
C SER A 18 37.86 -5.38 47.98
N LEU A 19 38.25 -4.11 48.07
CA LEU A 19 37.38 -2.98 47.75
C LEU A 19 37.01 -2.97 46.27
N LEU A 20 37.97 -3.26 45.39
CA LEU A 20 37.73 -3.44 43.94
C LEU A 20 36.80 -4.60 43.63
N MET A 21 36.94 -5.74 44.32
CA MET A 21 36.01 -6.87 44.15
C MET A 21 34.58 -6.51 44.59
N ILE A 22 34.44 -5.79 45.71
CA ILE A 22 33.14 -5.34 46.19
C ILE A 22 32.52 -4.35 45.20
N ALA A 23 33.29 -3.40 44.67
CA ALA A 23 32.82 -2.46 43.65
C ALA A 23 32.39 -3.17 42.35
N MET A 24 33.12 -4.19 41.90
CA MET A 24 32.74 -5.03 40.75
C MET A 24 31.43 -5.79 40.97
N LEU A 25 31.19 -6.29 42.19
CA LEU A 25 29.95 -6.99 42.55
C LEU A 25 28.74 -6.06 42.47
N PHE A 26 28.86 -4.81 42.93
CA PHE A 26 27.79 -3.82 42.80
C PHE A 26 27.55 -3.38 41.35
N ASN A 27 28.59 -3.40 40.50
CA ASN A 27 28.48 -3.06 39.09
C ASN A 27 28.09 -4.24 38.18
N GLN A 28 27.86 -5.43 38.75
CA GLN A 28 27.54 -6.63 37.96
C GLN A 28 26.19 -6.50 37.24
N GLU A 29 25.20 -5.89 37.89
CA GLU A 29 23.88 -5.64 37.28
C GLU A 29 23.98 -4.65 36.12
N GLU A 30 24.74 -3.56 36.28
CA GLU A 30 25.01 -2.61 35.21
C GLU A 30 25.72 -3.30 34.03
N LEU A 31 26.74 -4.11 34.30
CA LEU A 31 27.47 -4.82 33.26
C LEU A 31 26.57 -5.81 32.50
N HIS A 32 25.70 -6.54 33.20
CA HIS A 32 24.71 -7.43 32.58
C HIS A 32 23.70 -6.65 31.74
N PHE A 33 23.24 -5.50 32.23
CA PHE A 33 22.35 -4.61 31.48
C PHE A 33 23.01 -4.13 30.17
N TYR A 34 24.24 -3.60 30.23
CA TYR A 34 24.96 -3.17 29.03
C TYR A 34 25.25 -4.32 28.07
N ARG A 35 25.55 -5.52 28.57
CA ARG A 35 25.72 -6.71 27.73
C ARG A 35 24.42 -7.10 27.04
N ALA A 36 23.30 -7.12 27.76
CA ALA A 36 21.99 -7.42 27.20
C ALA A 36 21.60 -6.38 26.13
N MET A 37 21.80 -5.09 26.41
CA MET A 37 21.53 -4.00 25.49
C MET A 37 22.39 -4.11 24.21
N ASN A 38 23.71 -4.34 24.35
CA ASN A 38 24.60 -4.53 23.20
C ASN A 38 24.25 -5.77 22.39
N ALA A 39 23.89 -6.88 23.05
CA ALA A 39 23.45 -8.10 22.38
C ALA A 39 22.15 -7.85 21.60
N GLN A 40 21.20 -7.11 22.17
CA GLN A 40 19.96 -6.72 21.52
C GLN A 40 20.22 -5.81 20.31
N GLN A 41 21.02 -4.74 20.47
CA GLN A 41 21.38 -3.85 19.35
C GLN A 41 22.07 -4.60 18.21
N LYS A 42 23.02 -5.49 18.55
CA LYS A 42 23.68 -6.34 17.55
C LYS A 42 22.67 -7.24 16.83
N TYR A 43 21.75 -7.85 17.57
CA TYR A 43 20.72 -8.71 16.99
C TYR A 43 19.79 -7.95 16.03
N TYR A 44 19.36 -6.73 16.37
CA TYR A 44 18.59 -5.88 15.46
C TYR A 44 19.40 -5.50 14.22
N ALA A 45 20.62 -4.98 14.40
CA ALA A 45 21.47 -4.56 13.30
C ALA A 45 21.75 -5.70 12.28
N GLU A 46 22.00 -6.91 12.77
CA GLU A 46 22.17 -8.08 11.91
C GLU A 46 20.91 -8.46 11.13
N ASN A 47 19.72 -8.26 11.71
CA ASN A 47 18.46 -8.49 11.02
C ASN A 47 18.18 -7.40 9.97
N ASP A 48 18.38 -6.13 10.33
CA ASP A 48 18.12 -4.99 9.45
C ASP A 48 18.98 -5.04 8.19
N VAL A 49 20.24 -5.46 8.30
CA VAL A 49 21.13 -5.65 7.14
C VAL A 49 20.53 -6.62 6.12
N ALA A 50 19.84 -7.67 6.57
CA ALA A 50 19.18 -8.63 5.69
C ALA A 50 17.80 -8.14 5.21
N LEU A 51 17.03 -7.46 6.07
CA LEU A 51 15.67 -7.02 5.79
C LEU A 51 15.58 -5.76 4.93
N LEU A 52 16.52 -4.82 5.07
CA LEU A 52 16.56 -3.58 4.30
C LEU A 52 16.52 -3.80 2.79
N PRO A 53 17.36 -4.66 2.17
CA PRO A 53 17.28 -4.88 0.73
C PRO A 53 15.95 -5.51 0.31
N ILE A 54 15.47 -6.51 1.07
CA ILE A 54 14.21 -7.23 0.77
C ILE A 54 13.03 -6.26 0.81
N SER A 55 12.91 -5.49 1.89
CA SER A 55 11.84 -4.51 2.01
C SER A 55 11.99 -3.40 0.97
N ARG A 56 13.12 -2.68 0.91
CA ARG A 56 13.25 -1.52 0.00
C ARG A 56 13.09 -1.85 -1.47
N GLN A 57 13.63 -2.97 -1.94
CA GLN A 57 13.58 -3.31 -3.37
C GLN A 57 12.20 -3.84 -3.78
N ASN A 58 11.53 -4.59 -2.90
CA ASN A 58 10.31 -5.30 -3.27
C ASN A 58 9.01 -4.58 -2.83
N LEU A 59 9.07 -3.55 -1.99
CA LEU A 59 7.89 -2.85 -1.44
C LEU A 59 6.79 -2.57 -2.47
N GLN A 60 7.14 -1.87 -3.55
CA GLN A 60 6.15 -1.49 -4.56
C GLN A 60 5.62 -2.73 -5.31
N GLN A 61 6.50 -3.67 -5.64
CA GLN A 61 6.13 -4.89 -6.36
C GLN A 61 5.23 -5.81 -5.52
N GLU A 62 5.47 -5.91 -4.21
CA GLU A 62 4.62 -6.68 -3.30
C GLU A 62 3.24 -6.06 -3.17
N CYS A 63 3.14 -4.73 -3.13
CA CYS A 63 1.83 -4.06 -3.19
C CYS A 63 1.10 -4.39 -4.50
N GLU A 64 1.78 -4.29 -5.65
CA GLU A 64 1.16 -4.52 -6.97
C GLU A 64 0.65 -5.96 -7.18
N LYS A 65 1.20 -6.94 -6.45
CA LYS A 65 0.76 -8.35 -6.49
C LYS A 65 -0.50 -8.62 -5.67
N LEU A 66 -0.94 -7.68 -4.83
CA LEU A 66 -2.10 -7.88 -3.97
C LEU A 66 -3.39 -8.04 -4.80
N PRO A 67 -4.32 -8.89 -4.35
CA PRO A 67 -5.54 -9.16 -5.10
C PRO A 67 -6.48 -7.94 -5.04
N LEU A 68 -7.11 -7.61 -6.18
CA LEU A 68 -7.98 -6.42 -6.29
C LEU A 68 -9.33 -6.58 -5.58
N ASP A 69 -9.72 -7.81 -5.23
CA ASP A 69 -10.98 -8.17 -4.57
C ASP A 69 -10.88 -8.26 -3.04
N TYR A 70 -9.72 -7.94 -2.45
CA TYR A 70 -9.53 -7.87 -1.00
C TYR A 70 -10.59 -6.98 -0.32
N ALA A 71 -11.09 -7.35 0.85
CA ALA A 71 -12.20 -6.64 1.49
C ALA A 71 -11.84 -5.17 1.80
N ASP A 72 -10.67 -4.94 2.41
CA ASP A 72 -10.26 -3.62 2.84
C ASP A 72 -9.53 -2.83 1.74
N SER A 73 -9.48 -1.51 1.90
CA SER A 73 -8.73 -0.61 1.01
C SER A 73 -7.26 -0.44 1.40
N VAL A 74 -6.85 -1.05 2.51
CA VAL A 74 -5.49 -1.00 3.03
C VAL A 74 -5.01 -2.41 3.37
N TYR A 75 -3.73 -2.67 3.13
CA TYR A 75 -3.11 -3.96 3.42
C TYR A 75 -1.75 -3.75 4.08
N ARG A 76 -1.49 -4.49 5.16
CA ARG A 76 -0.21 -4.46 5.86
C ARG A 76 0.72 -5.54 5.30
N LEU A 77 1.81 -5.11 4.68
CA LEU A 77 2.94 -5.98 4.35
C LEU A 77 3.82 -6.16 5.57
N GLU A 78 4.32 -7.38 5.75
CA GLU A 78 5.26 -7.75 6.78
C GLU A 78 6.43 -8.50 6.12
N PHE A 79 7.64 -7.96 6.28
CA PHE A 79 8.87 -8.52 5.74
C PHE A 79 9.66 -9.15 6.89
N LYS A 80 9.83 -10.47 6.84
CA LYS A 80 10.60 -11.23 7.84
C LYS A 80 11.91 -11.72 7.26
N ASN A 81 12.91 -11.92 8.12
CA ASN A 81 14.22 -12.39 7.70
C ASN A 81 14.13 -13.88 7.33
N PRO A 82 14.31 -14.26 6.05
CA PRO A 82 14.13 -15.64 5.61
C PRO A 82 15.21 -16.60 6.12
N THR A 83 16.35 -16.07 6.58
CA THR A 83 17.50 -16.87 7.02
C THR A 83 17.42 -17.31 8.48
N LYS A 84 16.56 -16.69 9.28
CA LYS A 84 16.35 -17.06 10.68
C LYS A 84 15.07 -17.87 10.80
N LYS A 85 15.13 -19.00 11.51
CA LYS A 85 13.93 -19.78 11.81
C LYS A 85 13.10 -18.97 12.81
N HIS A 86 11.90 -18.57 12.39
CA HIS A 86 10.95 -17.84 13.22
C HIS A 86 10.57 -18.68 14.43
N ARG A 87 11.08 -18.33 15.62
CA ARG A 87 10.83 -19.05 16.89
C ARG A 87 9.93 -18.27 17.83
N THR A 88 9.76 -16.96 17.64
CA THR A 88 9.00 -16.07 18.54
C THR A 88 8.22 -15.02 17.76
N PHE A 89 7.16 -14.48 18.37
CA PHE A 89 6.33 -13.41 17.80
C PHE A 89 7.07 -12.04 17.72
N ASP A 90 8.08 -11.81 18.57
CA ASP A 90 8.81 -10.53 18.65
C ASP A 90 10.03 -10.45 17.71
N GLU A 91 10.02 -11.18 16.59
CA GLU A 91 11.16 -11.12 15.68
C GLU A 91 11.19 -9.81 14.88
N PRO A 92 12.38 -9.21 14.68
CA PRO A 92 12.51 -7.99 13.89
C PRO A 92 11.94 -8.20 12.49
N ALA A 93 11.05 -7.30 12.10
CA ALA A 93 10.39 -7.30 10.82
C ALA A 93 10.23 -5.87 10.35
N HIS A 94 10.24 -5.67 9.03
CA HIS A 94 9.86 -4.39 8.46
C HIS A 94 8.41 -4.45 8.01
N PHE A 95 7.71 -3.33 8.13
CA PHE A 95 6.31 -3.22 7.77
C PHE A 95 6.12 -2.16 6.72
N ALA A 96 5.10 -2.35 5.89
CA ALA A 96 4.60 -1.29 5.06
C ALA A 96 3.10 -1.37 4.83
N TRP A 97 2.50 -0.24 4.49
CA TRP A 97 1.09 -0.19 4.12
C TRP A 97 0.97 -0.01 2.62
N CYS A 98 0.20 -0.89 2.00
CA CYS A 98 -0.33 -0.69 0.67
C CYS A 98 -1.73 -0.09 0.78
N GLU A 99 -2.05 0.82 -0.13
CA GLU A 99 -3.38 1.35 -0.31
C GLU A 99 -3.92 0.97 -1.68
N ARG A 100 -5.20 0.62 -1.74
CA ARG A 100 -5.91 0.34 -2.98
C ARG A 100 -6.52 1.64 -3.49
N ILE A 101 -6.08 2.05 -4.66
CA ILE A 101 -6.61 3.20 -5.38
C ILE A 101 -7.67 2.71 -6.37
N SER A 102 -8.79 3.42 -6.42
CA SER A 102 -9.93 3.13 -7.31
C SER A 102 -10.20 4.34 -8.18
N LEU A 103 -10.37 4.13 -9.49
CA LEU A 103 -10.75 5.21 -10.41
C LEU A 103 -12.12 5.79 -10.03
N PHE A 104 -13.06 4.90 -9.70
CA PHE A 104 -14.40 5.26 -9.26
C PHE A 104 -14.41 5.47 -7.74
N GLN A 105 -14.79 6.67 -7.29
CA GLN A 105 -15.03 6.98 -5.88
C GLN A 105 -16.25 6.22 -5.32
N LYS A 106 -17.29 6.10 -6.14
CA LYS A 106 -18.51 5.36 -5.84
C LYS A 106 -19.02 4.65 -7.09
N MET A 107 -19.81 3.62 -6.89
CA MET A 107 -20.45 2.89 -7.98
C MET A 107 -21.75 3.61 -8.41
N PRO A 108 -21.96 3.89 -9.71
CA PRO A 108 -23.24 4.38 -10.21
C PRO A 108 -24.42 3.48 -9.84
N SER A 109 -25.50 4.10 -9.36
CA SER A 109 -26.75 3.42 -9.00
C SER A 109 -27.76 3.35 -10.15
N ARG A 110 -27.50 4.07 -11.25
CA ARG A 110 -28.38 4.19 -12.42
C ARG A 110 -27.58 4.17 -13.72
N GLY A 111 -28.27 3.88 -14.83
CA GLY A 111 -27.65 3.75 -16.14
C GLY A 111 -27.22 5.07 -16.78
N ILE A 112 -27.74 6.21 -16.33
CA ILE A 112 -27.41 7.54 -16.85
C ILE A 112 -27.13 8.49 -15.68
N SER A 113 -25.94 9.08 -15.69
CA SER A 113 -25.47 10.08 -14.72
C SER A 113 -24.86 11.27 -15.46
N ALA A 114 -25.72 12.04 -16.14
CA ALA A 114 -25.31 13.22 -16.89
C ALA A 114 -25.09 14.42 -15.96
N GLY A 115 -23.98 15.15 -16.14
CA GLY A 115 -23.58 16.27 -15.28
C GLY A 115 -23.04 15.87 -13.90
N GLU A 116 -22.81 14.58 -13.66
CA GLU A 116 -22.45 14.06 -12.32
C GLU A 116 -21.03 13.53 -12.22
N PHE A 117 -20.17 13.81 -13.21
CA PHE A 117 -18.81 13.29 -13.29
C PHE A 117 -17.99 13.42 -12.00
N SER A 118 -18.00 14.61 -11.39
CA SER A 118 -17.23 14.91 -10.15
C SER A 118 -17.69 14.10 -8.94
N GLN A 119 -18.88 13.51 -8.97
CA GLN A 119 -19.35 12.63 -7.90
C GLN A 119 -18.75 11.23 -7.98
N TYR A 120 -18.24 10.84 -9.16
CA TYR A 120 -17.72 9.50 -9.42
C TYR A 120 -16.20 9.50 -9.60
N PHE A 121 -15.60 10.61 -10.06
CA PHE A 121 -14.19 10.70 -10.40
C PHE A 121 -13.53 11.89 -9.71
N ASP A 122 -12.37 11.64 -9.09
CA ASP A 122 -11.52 12.69 -8.52
C ASP A 122 -10.42 13.02 -9.55
N PRO A 123 -10.28 14.28 -10.01
CA PRO A 123 -9.23 14.67 -10.94
C PRO A 123 -7.82 14.22 -10.54
N ALA A 124 -7.47 14.29 -9.24
CA ALA A 124 -6.15 13.90 -8.76
C ALA A 124 -5.91 12.39 -8.89
N ILE A 125 -6.97 11.59 -8.75
CA ILE A 125 -6.93 10.13 -8.89
C ILE A 125 -6.98 9.73 -10.37
N THR A 126 -7.82 10.37 -11.18
CA THR A 126 -7.94 10.11 -12.63
C THR A 126 -6.58 10.21 -13.33
N LEU A 127 -5.74 11.18 -12.96
CA LEU A 127 -4.39 11.32 -13.50
C LEU A 127 -3.50 10.08 -13.27
N LEU A 128 -3.72 9.35 -12.17
CA LEU A 128 -2.99 8.11 -11.87
C LEU A 128 -3.39 6.97 -12.81
N PHE A 129 -4.60 7.03 -13.38
CA PHE A 129 -5.13 6.03 -14.30
C PHE A 129 -4.84 6.33 -15.77
N ALA A 130 -4.17 7.43 -16.11
CA ALA A 130 -3.93 7.84 -17.50
C ALA A 130 -3.33 6.73 -18.38
N LYS A 131 -2.42 5.91 -17.83
CA LYS A 131 -1.84 4.76 -18.55
C LYS A 131 -2.83 3.61 -18.75
N PHE A 132 -3.68 3.35 -17.76
CA PHE A 132 -4.69 2.29 -17.81
C PHE A 132 -5.84 2.65 -18.76
N LEU A 133 -6.22 3.93 -18.82
CA LEU A 133 -7.25 4.41 -19.74
C LEU A 133 -6.83 4.30 -21.23
N GLN A 134 -5.53 4.18 -21.50
CA GLN A 134 -5.00 3.96 -22.84
C GLN A 134 -4.87 2.47 -23.21
N GLN A 135 -5.04 1.56 -22.26
CA GLN A 135 -4.89 0.13 -22.49
C GLN A 135 -6.22 -0.51 -22.84
N GLU A 136 -6.24 -1.25 -23.94
CA GLU A 136 -7.34 -2.13 -24.29
C GLU A 136 -7.25 -3.43 -23.45
N ASN A 137 -8.38 -3.94 -22.97
CA ASN A 137 -8.56 -5.26 -22.34
C ASN A 137 -8.19 -5.43 -20.84
N ILE A 138 -8.31 -4.39 -20.01
CA ILE A 138 -8.15 -4.55 -18.55
C ILE A 138 -9.30 -5.36 -17.92
N SER A 139 -10.47 -5.41 -18.57
CA SER A 139 -11.69 -6.02 -18.06
C SER A 139 -12.38 -6.87 -19.14
N GLN A 140 -13.24 -7.80 -18.71
CA GLN A 140 -14.16 -8.51 -19.58
C GLN A 140 -15.13 -7.55 -20.31
N TYR A 141 -15.46 -6.42 -19.70
CA TYR A 141 -16.28 -5.37 -20.32
C TYR A 141 -15.46 -4.08 -20.49
N PRO A 142 -15.56 -3.41 -21.64
CA PRO A 142 -14.82 -2.17 -21.89
C PRO A 142 -15.34 -1.00 -21.04
N LEU A 143 -14.38 -0.15 -20.63
CA LEU A 143 -14.61 1.22 -20.19
C LEU A 143 -14.21 2.14 -21.35
N TYR A 144 -15.19 2.84 -21.93
CA TYR A 144 -14.92 3.89 -22.92
C TYR A 144 -14.75 5.22 -22.21
N TRP A 145 -13.61 5.87 -22.43
CA TRP A 145 -13.28 7.16 -21.83
C TRP A 145 -13.10 8.21 -22.93
N PHE A 146 -14.03 9.15 -23.00
CA PHE A 146 -14.06 10.22 -23.98
C PHE A 146 -13.53 11.52 -23.35
N SER A 147 -12.54 12.11 -23.98
CA SER A 147 -12.02 13.42 -23.60
C SER A 147 -13.01 14.54 -23.96
N GLU A 148 -12.80 15.76 -23.46
CA GLU A 148 -13.63 16.93 -23.80
C GLU A 148 -13.75 17.20 -25.32
N ARG A 149 -12.82 16.68 -26.13
CA ARG A 149 -12.81 16.85 -27.58
C ARG A 149 -13.74 15.88 -28.31
N GLU A 150 -14.03 14.73 -27.70
CA GLU A 150 -14.76 13.63 -28.33
C GLU A 150 -16.22 13.68 -27.93
N LYS A 151 -16.98 14.51 -28.65
CA LYS A 151 -18.37 14.81 -28.31
C LYS A 151 -19.41 13.90 -28.97
N HIS A 152 -18.98 13.02 -29.87
CA HIS A 152 -19.88 12.21 -30.68
C HIS A 152 -19.41 10.77 -30.77
N TRP A 153 -20.32 9.83 -30.56
CA TRP A 153 -20.07 8.42 -30.75
C TRP A 153 -21.28 7.74 -31.38
N GLU A 154 -21.02 6.99 -32.45
CA GLU A 154 -22.03 6.21 -33.16
C GLU A 154 -21.96 4.75 -32.72
N ILE A 155 -23.07 4.23 -32.20
CA ILE A 155 -23.18 2.82 -31.80
C ILE A 155 -23.86 2.00 -32.89
N ASN A 156 -23.35 0.79 -33.10
CA ASN A 156 -23.95 -0.18 -34.01
C ASN A 156 -24.05 -1.55 -33.30
N GLY A 157 -25.24 -1.86 -32.80
CA GLY A 157 -25.53 -3.10 -32.09
C GLY A 157 -25.51 -2.97 -30.56
N ASN A 158 -25.59 -4.11 -29.89
CA ASN A 158 -25.73 -4.18 -28.44
C ASN A 158 -24.38 -4.47 -27.78
N ILE A 159 -24.04 -3.69 -26.75
CA ILE A 159 -22.77 -3.79 -26.04
C ILE A 159 -22.96 -3.78 -24.54
N TYR A 160 -22.04 -4.41 -23.81
CA TYR A 160 -21.94 -4.30 -22.36
C TYR A 160 -20.72 -3.43 -22.05
N ALA A 161 -20.93 -2.21 -21.57
CA ALA A 161 -19.85 -1.24 -21.39
C ALA A 161 -20.21 -0.18 -20.35
N VAL A 162 -19.17 0.43 -19.78
CA VAL A 162 -19.31 1.69 -19.03
C VAL A 162 -18.73 2.80 -19.90
N ILE A 163 -19.45 3.91 -20.00
CA ILE A 163 -19.07 5.05 -20.83
C ILE A 163 -18.86 6.24 -19.91
N VAL A 164 -17.73 6.91 -20.07
CA VAL A 164 -17.37 8.11 -19.34
C VAL A 164 -16.99 9.19 -20.33
N ALA A 165 -17.52 10.40 -20.16
CA ALA A 165 -17.11 11.56 -20.94
C ALA A 165 -16.77 12.75 -20.03
N GLU A 166 -15.61 13.36 -20.28
CA GLU A 166 -15.13 14.56 -19.57
C GLU A 166 -15.85 15.84 -20.02
N GLY A 167 -16.73 15.75 -21.02
CA GLY A 167 -17.55 16.88 -21.51
C GLY A 167 -18.96 16.44 -21.89
N ASP A 168 -19.52 17.12 -22.89
CA ASP A 168 -20.78 16.72 -23.52
C ASP A 168 -20.58 15.46 -24.37
N LEU A 169 -21.57 14.58 -24.40
CA LEU A 169 -21.55 13.37 -25.22
C LEU A 169 -22.85 13.23 -26.01
N THR A 170 -22.73 13.00 -27.31
CA THR A 170 -23.83 12.68 -28.21
C THR A 170 -23.71 11.25 -28.68
N LEU A 171 -24.71 10.44 -28.35
CA LEU A 171 -24.81 9.04 -28.76
C LEU A 171 -25.75 8.94 -29.95
N SER A 172 -25.27 8.42 -31.07
CA SER A 172 -26.04 8.23 -32.31
C SER A 172 -26.00 6.77 -32.77
N GLY A 173 -26.66 6.46 -33.89
CA GLY A 173 -26.71 5.10 -34.44
C GLY A 173 -27.88 4.27 -33.91
N LYS A 174 -27.70 2.95 -33.81
CA LYS A 174 -28.76 2.00 -33.42
C LYS A 174 -28.19 0.88 -32.55
N GLY A 175 -28.74 0.72 -31.35
CA GLY A 175 -28.25 -0.32 -30.44
C GLY A 175 -28.63 -0.13 -28.99
N GLU A 176 -28.11 -1.01 -28.13
CA GLU A 176 -28.33 -0.99 -26.69
C GLU A 176 -27.00 -1.04 -25.93
N ILE A 177 -26.78 -0.08 -25.04
CA ILE A 177 -25.64 -0.07 -24.11
C ILE A 177 -26.14 -0.57 -22.76
N ARG A 178 -25.60 -1.71 -22.32
CA ARG A 178 -25.87 -2.34 -21.03
C ARG A 178 -24.76 -2.03 -20.04
N GLY A 179 -24.99 -1.11 -19.11
CA GLY A 179 -24.00 -0.68 -18.13
C GLY A 179 -24.35 0.69 -17.55
N ALA A 180 -23.48 1.67 -17.73
CA ALA A 180 -23.74 3.04 -17.29
C ALA A 180 -23.05 4.07 -18.19
N VAL A 181 -23.65 5.26 -18.29
CA VAL A 181 -23.09 6.43 -18.98
C VAL A 181 -22.96 7.56 -17.98
N ILE A 182 -21.75 8.07 -17.81
CA ILE A 182 -21.41 9.17 -16.90
C ILE A 182 -20.80 10.28 -17.73
N THR A 183 -21.35 11.49 -17.63
CA THR A 183 -20.81 12.65 -18.36
C THR A 183 -20.60 13.82 -17.42
N GLN A 184 -19.61 14.64 -17.70
CA GLN A 184 -19.43 15.93 -17.03
C GLN A 184 -20.38 16.99 -17.58
N GLY A 185 -20.63 16.95 -18.89
CA GLY A 185 -21.57 17.81 -19.58
C GLY A 185 -22.92 17.15 -19.84
N LEU A 186 -23.62 17.62 -20.86
CA LEU A 186 -24.91 17.10 -21.30
C LEU A 186 -24.76 15.77 -22.07
N LEU A 187 -25.75 14.90 -21.89
CA LEU A 187 -25.87 13.66 -22.67
C LEU A 187 -27.01 13.81 -23.68
N HIS A 188 -26.69 13.78 -24.96
CA HIS A 188 -27.65 13.73 -26.05
C HIS A 188 -27.79 12.29 -26.54
N GLN A 189 -28.87 11.63 -26.13
CA GLN A 189 -29.17 10.26 -26.56
C GLN A 189 -30.01 10.28 -27.84
N GLY A 190 -29.50 9.68 -28.91
CA GLY A 190 -30.24 9.48 -30.15
C GLY A 190 -31.43 8.53 -29.98
N GLU A 191 -32.48 8.73 -30.77
CA GLU A 191 -33.77 8.04 -30.61
C GLU A 191 -33.68 6.51 -30.69
N ASN A 192 -32.72 5.99 -31.47
CA ASN A 192 -32.52 4.57 -31.70
C ASN A 192 -31.46 3.92 -30.77
N VAL A 193 -30.92 4.70 -29.82
CA VAL A 193 -29.97 4.24 -28.81
C VAL A 193 -30.73 3.96 -27.51
N LYS A 194 -30.56 2.77 -26.95
CA LYS A 194 -31.12 2.41 -25.64
C LYS A 194 -30.01 2.31 -24.60
N LEU A 195 -30.20 2.96 -23.45
CA LEU A 195 -29.30 2.88 -22.30
C LEU A 195 -29.98 2.07 -21.21
N VAL A 196 -29.40 0.93 -20.84
CA VAL A 196 -29.95 0.01 -19.84
C VAL A 196 -28.94 -0.19 -18.74
N TYR A 197 -29.35 0.03 -17.49
CA TYR A 197 -28.49 -0.20 -16.34
C TYR A 197 -28.11 -1.69 -16.21
N ASN A 198 -26.82 -1.99 -16.09
CA ASN A 198 -26.36 -3.33 -15.78
C ASN A 198 -25.38 -3.33 -14.60
N LYS A 199 -25.84 -3.85 -13.46
CA LYS A 199 -25.05 -3.90 -12.23
C LYS A 199 -23.80 -4.77 -12.36
N LYS A 200 -23.89 -5.93 -13.01
CA LYS A 200 -22.77 -6.88 -13.16
C LYS A 200 -21.65 -6.25 -13.98
N THR A 201 -21.98 -5.68 -15.14
CA THR A 201 -21.03 -4.96 -15.99
C THR A 201 -20.32 -3.86 -15.22
N LEU A 202 -21.08 -3.07 -14.47
CA LEU A 202 -20.51 -1.98 -13.70
C LEU A 202 -19.62 -2.46 -12.55
N GLN A 203 -19.97 -3.54 -11.84
CA GLN A 203 -19.13 -4.11 -10.79
C GLN A 203 -17.79 -4.60 -11.34
N GLU A 204 -17.81 -5.33 -12.45
CA GLU A 204 -16.59 -5.86 -13.06
C GLU A 204 -15.68 -4.72 -13.56
N VAL A 205 -16.23 -3.70 -14.23
CA VAL A 205 -15.45 -2.53 -14.66
C VAL A 205 -14.90 -1.78 -13.45
N VAL A 206 -15.72 -1.47 -12.44
CA VAL A 206 -15.26 -0.74 -11.25
C VAL A 206 -14.19 -1.51 -10.47
N GLN A 207 -14.24 -2.85 -10.46
CA GLN A 207 -13.22 -3.70 -9.85
C GLN A 207 -11.92 -3.72 -10.65
N ALA A 208 -12.02 -3.79 -11.98
CA ALA A 208 -10.87 -3.87 -12.88
C ALA A 208 -10.05 -2.55 -12.90
N TYR A 209 -10.71 -1.40 -12.74
CA TYR A 209 -10.03 -0.10 -12.65
C TYR A 209 -9.64 0.25 -11.21
N ARG A 210 -8.92 -0.67 -10.58
CA ARG A 210 -8.29 -0.53 -9.27
C ARG A 210 -6.86 -1.02 -9.35
N PHE A 211 -6.00 -0.45 -8.52
CA PHE A 211 -4.65 -0.98 -8.34
C PHE A 211 -4.16 -0.71 -6.93
N TRP A 212 -3.20 -1.52 -6.48
CA TRP A 212 -2.51 -1.32 -5.23
C TRP A 212 -1.24 -0.52 -5.46
N ARG A 213 -0.91 0.35 -4.50
CA ARG A 213 0.37 1.03 -4.44
C ARG A 213 0.86 1.14 -3.01
N LEU A 214 2.14 1.43 -2.84
CA LEU A 214 2.69 1.79 -1.56
C LEU A 214 2.04 3.09 -1.05
N ALA A 215 1.49 3.06 0.17
CA ALA A 215 0.97 4.25 0.82
C ALA A 215 2.11 5.23 1.14
N LYS A 216 1.84 6.53 1.09
CA LYS A 216 2.87 7.55 1.34
C LYS A 216 3.41 7.43 2.76
N ARG A 217 4.75 7.46 2.90
CA ARG A 217 5.47 7.42 4.21
C ARG A 217 5.07 6.23 5.08
N SER A 218 4.83 5.08 4.46
CA SER A 218 4.27 3.91 5.14
C SER A 218 5.28 2.86 5.55
N TRP A 219 6.59 3.08 5.37
CA TRP A 219 7.63 2.11 5.74
C TRP A 219 8.01 2.26 7.21
N TYR A 220 8.09 1.13 7.92
CA TYR A 220 8.45 1.05 9.33
C TYR A 220 9.42 -0.10 9.58
N ASP A 221 10.37 0.12 10.48
CA ASP A 221 11.31 -0.85 11.03
C ASP A 221 10.81 -1.53 12.32
N PHE A 222 9.69 -1.03 12.87
CA PHE A 222 8.97 -1.61 14.01
C PHE A 222 7.48 -1.71 13.70
N GLU A 223 6.75 -2.51 14.48
CA GLU A 223 5.31 -2.62 14.32
C GLU A 223 4.66 -1.25 14.57
N PRO A 224 3.96 -0.67 13.57
CA PRO A 224 3.27 0.60 13.76
C PRO A 224 2.03 0.41 14.64
N LEU A 225 1.88 1.30 15.63
CA LEU A 225 0.74 1.35 16.55
C LEU A 225 -0.58 1.71 15.86
#